data_AF-A0A836L8Q1-F1
#
_entry.id   AF-A0A836L8Q1-F1
#
_cell.length_a   1.000
_cell.length_b   1.000
_cell.length_c   1.000
_cell.angle_alpha   90.00
_cell.angle_beta   90.00
_cell.angle_gamma   90.00
#
_symmetry.space_group_name_H-M   'P 1'
#
loop_
_entity.id
_entity.type
_entity.pdbx_description
1 polymer ?
#
loop_
_entity_poly.entity_id
_entity_poly.type
_entity_poly.pdbx_seq_one_letter_code
_entity_poly.pdbx_strand_id
1 'polypeptide(L)'
;MSSGALGRGSFHSVVAGANSNRIPTYYNAAYELIQLHRAHRDVTRNFLVRDKVFDNKFPGCSLANGLFKMVPNKRVNFHTRELTESIRHRTIWAQRIQQQRAINTAILEDAKKELSSAQLEDRFSYRTPDAAAYFSPYEYTAANNWPNYWQHPTEKHVVPRPRWRREPELGGITRVRDAVATPVADF
;
A
#
# COMPACT_ATOMS: atom_id res chain seq x y z
N MET A 1 -27.47 13.33 6.37
CA MET A 1 -26.10 13.51 5.82
C MET A 1 -26.21 14.18 4.46
N SER A 2 -25.51 15.30 4.27
CA SER A 2 -25.34 15.93 2.96
C SER A 2 -24.60 14.95 2.02
N SER A 3 -25.17 14.67 0.83
CA SER A 3 -24.73 13.63 -0.13
C SER A 3 -23.39 13.94 -0.85
N GLY A 4 -22.67 15.00 -0.43
CA GLY A 4 -21.43 15.43 -1.09
C GLY A 4 -20.32 14.38 -1.11
N ALA A 5 -20.33 13.44 -0.16
CA ALA A 5 -19.33 12.37 -0.05
C ALA A 5 -19.28 11.43 -1.27
N LEU A 6 -20.37 11.33 -2.04
CA LEU A 6 -20.47 10.44 -3.21
C LEU A 6 -20.05 11.10 -4.51
N GLY A 7 -19.61 12.37 -4.48
CA GLY A 7 -19.12 13.08 -5.67
C GLY A 7 -20.20 13.60 -6.61
N ARG A 8 -21.50 13.44 -6.30
CA ARG A 8 -22.62 13.90 -7.16
C ARG A 8 -23.06 15.35 -6.94
N GLY A 9 -22.46 16.04 -5.96
CA GLY A 9 -22.93 17.35 -5.49
C GLY A 9 -23.64 17.25 -4.15
N SER A 10 -23.73 18.37 -3.45
CA SER A 10 -24.39 18.49 -2.15
C SER A 10 -25.82 19.00 -2.31
N PHE A 11 -26.60 19.04 -1.23
CA PHE A 11 -27.91 19.68 -1.24
C PHE A 11 -27.82 21.15 -1.65
N HIS A 12 -26.74 21.85 -1.30
CA HIS A 12 -26.52 23.23 -1.74
C HIS A 12 -26.50 23.39 -3.26
N SER A 13 -25.84 22.49 -3.99
CA SER A 13 -25.82 22.55 -5.47
C SER A 13 -27.17 22.19 -6.09
N VAL A 14 -27.94 21.32 -5.42
CA VAL A 14 -29.31 20.98 -5.86
C VAL A 14 -30.24 22.17 -5.68
N VAL A 15 -30.21 22.82 -4.50
CA VAL A 15 -31.02 24.01 -4.21
C VAL A 15 -30.66 25.17 -5.13
N ALA A 16 -29.38 25.32 -5.46
CA ALA A 16 -28.91 26.34 -6.41
C ALA A 16 -29.27 26.05 -7.88
N GLY A 17 -29.85 24.88 -8.20
CA GLY A 17 -30.16 24.51 -9.58
C GLY A 17 -28.91 24.36 -10.46
N ALA A 18 -27.75 24.05 -9.86
CA ALA A 18 -26.48 24.01 -10.57
C ALA A 18 -26.44 22.83 -11.56
N ASN A 19 -26.36 23.13 -12.85
CA ASN A 19 -26.17 22.12 -13.89
C ASN A 19 -24.67 21.93 -14.17
N SER A 20 -24.05 20.91 -13.57
CA SER A 20 -22.64 20.61 -13.84
C SER A 20 -22.50 19.85 -15.15
N ASN A 21 -21.99 20.51 -16.19
CA ASN A 21 -21.63 19.83 -17.44
C ASN A 21 -20.30 19.07 -17.26
N ARG A 22 -20.37 17.86 -16.71
CA ARG A 22 -19.19 17.03 -16.39
C ARG A 22 -18.74 16.25 -17.60
N ILE A 23 -17.46 16.37 -17.94
CA ILE A 23 -16.84 15.60 -19.00
C ILE A 23 -16.37 14.25 -18.42
N PRO A 24 -16.85 13.11 -18.95
CA PRO A 24 -16.37 11.80 -18.51
C PRO A 24 -14.89 11.67 -18.88
N THR A 25 -14.06 11.38 -17.89
CA THR A 25 -12.60 11.21 -18.07
C THR A 25 -12.16 9.91 -17.44
N TYR A 26 -11.20 9.26 -18.09
CA TYR A 26 -10.64 8.02 -17.57
C TYR A 26 -9.80 8.32 -16.33
N TYR A 27 -10.05 7.58 -15.25
CA TYR A 27 -9.33 7.75 -13.99
C TYR A 27 -9.14 6.42 -13.30
N ASN A 28 -7.89 6.02 -13.05
CA ASN A 28 -7.53 4.69 -12.53
C ASN A 28 -7.99 4.42 -11.08
N ALA A 29 -8.36 5.46 -10.33
CA ALA A 29 -8.81 5.38 -8.94
C ALA A 29 -7.82 4.65 -8.00
N ALA A 30 -6.51 4.75 -8.27
CA ALA A 30 -5.48 4.08 -7.47
C ALA A 30 -5.49 4.55 -6.01
N TYR A 31 -5.60 5.86 -5.78
CA TYR A 31 -5.68 6.42 -4.43
C TYR A 31 -6.93 5.95 -3.69
N GLU A 32 -8.09 6.01 -4.33
CA GLU A 32 -9.35 5.51 -3.78
C GLU A 32 -9.26 4.02 -3.41
N LEU A 33 -8.61 3.19 -4.23
CA LEU A 33 -8.39 1.77 -3.95
C LEU A 33 -7.50 1.56 -2.72
N ILE A 34 -6.43 2.36 -2.57
CA ILE A 34 -5.59 2.35 -1.36
C ILE A 34 -6.43 2.71 -0.12
N GLN A 35 -7.28 3.73 -0.21
CA GLN A 35 -8.14 4.14 0.89
C GLN A 35 -9.22 3.11 1.22
N LEU A 36 -9.81 2.47 0.20
CA LEU A 36 -10.75 1.37 0.39
C LEU A 36 -10.09 0.18 1.11
N HIS A 37 -8.85 -0.17 0.73
CA HIS A 37 -8.09 -1.23 1.39
C HIS A 37 -7.86 -0.90 2.89
N ARG A 38 -7.44 0.34 3.19
CA ARG A 38 -7.27 0.80 4.58
C ARG A 38 -8.57 0.76 5.37
N ALA A 39 -9.65 1.32 4.81
CA ALA A 39 -10.97 1.32 5.43
C ALA A 39 -11.50 -0.11 5.68
N HIS A 40 -11.25 -1.03 4.75
CA HIS A 40 -11.62 -2.44 4.94
C HIS A 40 -10.84 -3.08 6.10
N ARG A 41 -9.53 -2.84 6.19
CA ARG A 41 -8.70 -3.31 7.30
C ARG A 41 -9.19 -2.77 8.64
N ASP A 42 -9.60 -1.50 8.68
CA ASP A 42 -10.13 -0.86 9.89
C ASP A 42 -11.47 -1.46 10.32
N VAL A 43 -12.38 -1.74 9.38
CA VAL A 43 -13.63 -2.46 9.66
C VAL A 43 -13.35 -3.84 10.27
N THR A 44 -12.48 -4.63 9.65
CA THR A 44 -12.12 -5.96 10.14
C THR A 44 -11.49 -5.90 11.53
N ARG A 45 -10.60 -4.91 11.77
CA ARG A 45 -10.01 -4.65 13.09
C ARG A 45 -11.08 -4.27 14.11
N ASN A 46 -12.07 -3.46 13.74
CA ASN A 46 -13.16 -3.06 14.64
C ASN A 46 -14.04 -4.24 15.02
N PHE A 47 -14.38 -5.14 14.08
CA PHE A 47 -15.05 -6.39 14.40
C PHE A 47 -14.22 -7.24 15.38
N LEU A 48 -12.93 -7.44 15.09
CA LEU A 48 -12.03 -8.20 15.95
C LEU A 48 -11.98 -7.62 17.37
N VAL A 49 -11.91 -6.29 17.52
CA VAL A 49 -11.87 -5.62 18.82
C VAL A 49 -13.17 -5.75 19.58
N ARG A 50 -14.32 -5.58 18.90
CA ARG A 50 -15.66 -5.73 19.49
C ARG A 50 -15.90 -7.16 19.98
N ASP A 51 -15.36 -8.14 19.28
CA ASP A 51 -15.64 -9.57 19.49
C ASP A 51 -14.54 -10.28 20.30
N LYS A 52 -13.64 -9.53 20.94
CA LYS A 52 -12.66 -10.12 21.86
C LYS A 52 -13.37 -10.77 23.05
N VAL A 53 -13.04 -12.04 23.28
CA VAL A 53 -13.47 -12.84 24.43
C VAL A 53 -12.28 -13.05 25.37
N PHE A 54 -12.52 -13.13 26.67
CA PHE A 54 -11.51 -13.51 27.64
C PHE A 54 -11.07 -14.96 27.42
N ASP A 55 -9.75 -15.13 27.37
CA ASP A 55 -9.07 -16.41 27.23
C ASP A 55 -7.80 -16.33 28.09
N ASN A 56 -8.02 -16.26 29.40
CA ASN A 56 -6.98 -16.13 30.41
C ASN A 56 -6.31 -17.48 30.61
N LYS A 57 -4.97 -17.48 30.54
CA LYS A 57 -4.12 -18.68 30.66
C LYS A 57 -3.69 -18.98 32.09
N PHE A 58 -3.88 -18.02 33.00
CA PHE A 58 -3.53 -18.18 34.41
C PHE A 58 -4.76 -18.61 35.23
N PRO A 59 -4.60 -19.56 36.17
CA PRO A 59 -5.73 -20.16 36.89
C PRO A 59 -6.53 -19.13 37.70
N GLY A 60 -5.86 -18.13 38.28
CA GLY A 60 -6.50 -17.09 39.11
C GLY A 60 -7.47 -16.16 38.35
N CYS A 61 -7.42 -16.14 37.02
CA CYS A 61 -8.31 -15.30 36.19
C CYS A 61 -9.27 -16.13 35.32
N SER A 62 -9.30 -17.46 35.51
CA SER A 62 -10.07 -18.38 34.66
C SER A 62 -11.58 -18.18 34.75
N LEU A 63 -12.09 -17.63 35.87
CA LEU A 63 -13.51 -17.36 36.12
C LEU A 63 -14.19 -16.42 35.10
N ALA A 64 -13.41 -15.59 34.39
CA ALA A 64 -13.92 -14.67 33.38
C ALA A 64 -13.83 -15.22 31.95
N ASN A 65 -13.26 -16.42 31.75
CA ASN A 65 -13.12 -17.01 30.42
C ASN A 65 -14.49 -17.27 29.78
N GLY A 66 -14.60 -17.03 28.48
CA GLY A 66 -15.87 -17.12 27.75
C GLY A 66 -16.72 -15.85 27.79
N LEU A 67 -16.41 -14.87 28.65
CA LEU A 67 -17.06 -13.56 28.63
C LEU A 67 -16.40 -12.63 27.61
N PHE A 68 -17.17 -11.71 27.02
CA PHE A 68 -16.60 -10.64 26.20
C PHE A 68 -15.68 -9.74 27.03
N LYS A 69 -14.56 -9.30 26.45
CA LYS A 69 -13.64 -8.36 27.09
C LYS A 69 -14.23 -6.97 27.29
N MET A 70 -15.24 -6.60 26.49
CA MET A 70 -15.99 -5.36 26.64
C MET A 70 -17.26 -5.59 27.43
N VAL A 71 -17.52 -4.73 28.42
CA VAL A 71 -18.81 -4.64 29.12
C VAL A 71 -19.93 -4.39 28.11
N PRO A 72 -21.12 -5.01 28.24
CA PRO A 72 -22.20 -4.92 27.24
C PRO A 72 -22.53 -3.50 26.78
N ASN A 73 -22.71 -2.54 27.70
CA ASN A 73 -23.00 -1.14 27.35
C ASN A 73 -21.89 -0.49 26.50
N LYS A 74 -20.62 -0.74 26.85
CA LYS A 74 -19.47 -0.24 26.08
C LYS A 74 -19.38 -0.92 24.72
N ARG A 75 -19.70 -2.22 24.64
CA ARG A 75 -19.70 -2.98 23.39
C ARG A 75 -20.77 -2.46 22.43
N VAL A 76 -21.97 -2.15 22.92
CA VAL A 76 -23.05 -1.53 22.13
C VAL A 76 -22.60 -0.16 21.62
N ASN A 77 -22.07 0.70 22.50
CA ASN A 77 -21.59 2.03 22.10
C ASN A 77 -20.44 1.96 21.07
N PHE A 78 -19.51 1.02 21.22
CA PHE A 78 -18.45 0.80 20.25
C PHE A 78 -19.01 0.34 18.90
N HIS A 79 -20.00 -0.54 18.91
CA HIS A 79 -20.65 -1.01 17.70
C HIS A 79 -21.38 0.12 16.96
N THR A 80 -22.17 0.92 17.66
CA THR A 80 -23.01 1.96 17.07
C THR A 80 -22.26 3.20 16.61
N ARG A 81 -21.08 3.47 17.19
CA ARG A 81 -20.23 4.60 16.83
C ARG A 81 -19.11 4.16 15.87
N GLU A 82 -18.11 3.45 16.38
CA GLU A 82 -16.87 3.19 15.63
C GLU A 82 -17.09 2.20 14.47
N LEU A 83 -17.78 1.09 14.75
CA LEU A 83 -17.89 0.01 13.77
C LEU A 83 -18.83 0.39 12.61
N THR A 84 -20.01 0.90 12.91
CA THR A 84 -20.96 1.36 11.88
C THR A 84 -20.41 2.54 11.06
N GLU A 85 -19.70 3.50 11.66
CA GLU A 85 -19.05 4.60 10.93
C GLU A 85 -17.95 4.08 10.00
N SER A 86 -17.10 3.15 10.48
CA SER A 86 -16.08 2.53 9.61
C SER A 86 -16.69 1.80 8.41
N ILE A 87 -17.84 1.13 8.60
CA ILE A 87 -18.60 0.52 7.50
C ILE A 87 -19.11 1.60 6.54
N ARG A 88 -19.70 2.69 7.03
CA ARG A 88 -20.19 3.79 6.19
C ARG A 88 -19.06 4.40 5.35
N HIS A 89 -17.89 4.65 5.95
CA HIS A 89 -16.72 5.16 5.23
C HIS A 89 -16.25 4.20 4.15
N ARG A 90 -16.15 2.90 4.45
CA ARG A 90 -15.83 1.87 3.45
C ARG A 90 -16.83 1.87 2.29
N THR A 91 -18.13 1.99 2.60
CA THR A 91 -19.21 2.03 1.60
C THR A 91 -19.09 3.26 0.69
N ILE A 92 -18.79 4.44 1.24
CA ILE A 92 -18.57 5.66 0.44
C ILE A 92 -17.42 5.45 -0.57
N TRP A 93 -16.29 4.91 -0.13
CA TRP A 93 -15.17 4.63 -1.04
C TRP A 93 -15.55 3.61 -2.12
N ALA A 94 -16.23 2.53 -1.75
CA ALA A 94 -16.68 1.52 -2.69
C ALA A 94 -17.63 2.10 -3.75
N GLN A 95 -18.59 2.94 -3.35
CA GLN A 95 -19.53 3.59 -4.26
C GLN A 95 -18.83 4.55 -5.22
N ARG A 96 -17.86 5.35 -4.74
CA ARG A 96 -17.06 6.22 -5.60
C ARG A 96 -16.27 5.43 -6.65
N ILE A 97 -15.63 4.33 -6.23
CA ILE A 97 -14.87 3.45 -7.14
C ILE A 97 -15.80 2.80 -8.17
N GLN A 98 -16.96 2.30 -7.76
CA GLN A 98 -17.94 1.70 -8.66
C GLN A 98 -18.43 2.69 -9.72
N GLN A 99 -18.73 3.93 -9.32
CA GLN A 99 -19.11 4.99 -10.26
C GLN A 99 -17.98 5.28 -11.26
N GLN A 100 -16.74 5.42 -10.79
CA GLN A 100 -15.61 5.68 -11.68
C GLN A 100 -15.35 4.50 -12.63
N ARG A 101 -15.48 3.26 -12.15
CA ARG A 101 -15.32 2.08 -13.01
C ARG A 101 -16.37 2.06 -14.12
N ALA A 102 -17.62 2.41 -13.82
CA ALA A 102 -18.66 2.52 -14.84
C ALA A 102 -18.32 3.59 -15.90
N ILE A 103 -17.81 4.76 -15.48
CA ILE A 103 -17.34 5.82 -16.39
C ILE A 103 -16.17 5.31 -17.24
N ASN A 104 -15.16 4.68 -16.63
CA ASN A 104 -14.02 4.14 -17.35
C ASN A 104 -14.45 3.09 -18.37
N THR A 105 -15.36 2.18 -18.03
CA THR A 105 -15.88 1.18 -18.96
C THR A 105 -16.57 1.86 -20.15
N ALA A 106 -17.42 2.86 -19.93
CA ALA A 106 -18.06 3.59 -21.02
C ALA A 106 -17.03 4.25 -21.96
N ILE A 107 -16.00 4.91 -21.39
CA ILE A 107 -14.92 5.53 -22.16
C ILE A 107 -14.13 4.50 -22.97
N LEU A 108 -13.82 3.35 -22.38
CA LEU A 108 -13.10 2.29 -23.07
C LEU A 108 -13.94 1.68 -24.20
N GLU A 109 -15.25 1.47 -23.99
CA GLU A 109 -16.15 0.98 -25.05
C GLU A 109 -16.30 1.97 -26.20
N ASP A 110 -16.33 3.27 -25.92
CA ASP A 110 -16.33 4.29 -26.97
C ASP A 110 -15.00 4.34 -27.72
N ALA A 111 -13.87 4.30 -26.99
CA ALA A 111 -12.54 4.29 -27.60
C ALA A 111 -12.30 3.07 -28.50
N LYS A 112 -12.85 1.90 -28.16
CA LYS A 112 -12.77 0.67 -28.98
C LYS A 112 -13.43 0.82 -30.36
N LYS A 113 -14.36 1.76 -30.53
CA LYS A 113 -15.03 1.99 -31.83
C LYS A 113 -14.11 2.69 -32.82
N GLU A 114 -13.17 3.49 -32.32
CA GLU A 114 -12.30 4.35 -33.14
C GLU A 114 -10.85 3.87 -33.19
N LEU A 115 -10.38 3.15 -32.15
CA LEU A 115 -8.98 2.76 -31.99
C LEU A 115 -8.79 1.25 -32.16
N SER A 116 -7.65 0.87 -32.74
CA SER A 116 -7.18 -0.52 -32.67
C SER A 116 -6.77 -0.90 -31.25
N SER A 117 -6.74 -2.21 -30.95
CA SER A 117 -6.35 -2.71 -29.62
C SER A 117 -5.00 -2.20 -29.14
N ALA A 118 -4.01 -2.10 -30.04
CA ALA A 118 -2.67 -1.60 -29.71
C ALA A 118 -2.67 -0.11 -29.36
N GLN A 119 -3.42 0.71 -30.12
CA GLN A 119 -3.58 2.14 -29.82
C GLN A 119 -4.34 2.38 -28.53
N LEU A 120 -5.30 1.51 -28.20
CA LEU A 120 -6.03 1.58 -26.95
C LEU A 120 -5.13 1.24 -25.75
N GLU A 121 -4.32 0.19 -25.85
CA GLU A 121 -3.34 -0.13 -24.80
C GLU A 121 -2.37 1.02 -24.56
N ASP A 122 -1.80 1.58 -25.64
CA ASP A 122 -0.87 2.71 -25.56
C ASP A 122 -1.53 3.96 -24.93
N ARG A 123 -2.73 4.33 -25.39
CA ARG A 123 -3.44 5.54 -24.91
C ARG A 123 -3.81 5.49 -23.44
N PHE A 124 -4.16 4.32 -22.91
CA PHE A 124 -4.56 4.16 -21.50
C PHE A 124 -3.46 3.54 -20.64
N SER A 125 -2.25 3.41 -21.17
CA SER A 125 -1.08 2.97 -20.44
C SER A 125 -0.57 4.08 -19.51
N TYR A 126 -0.16 3.68 -18.29
CA TYR A 126 0.58 4.54 -17.36
C TYR A 126 2.07 4.15 -17.31
N ARG A 127 2.58 3.42 -18.31
CA ARG A 127 4.00 3.04 -18.35
C ARG A 127 4.86 4.29 -18.49
N THR A 128 5.83 4.43 -17.60
CA THR A 128 6.83 5.48 -17.61
C THR A 128 8.24 4.87 -17.73
N PRO A 129 9.24 5.62 -18.23
CA PRO A 129 10.61 5.12 -18.36
C PRO A 129 11.24 4.67 -17.03
N ASP A 130 10.80 5.25 -15.91
CA ASP A 130 11.26 4.94 -14.56
C ASP A 130 10.45 3.82 -13.88
N ALA A 131 9.38 3.29 -14.50
CA ALA A 131 8.57 2.23 -13.90
C ALA A 131 9.40 0.99 -13.54
N ALA A 132 10.39 0.63 -14.37
CA ALA A 132 11.29 -0.49 -14.10
C ALA A 132 12.11 -0.28 -12.81
N ALA A 133 12.43 0.95 -12.41
CA ALA A 133 13.14 1.22 -11.17
C ALA A 133 12.37 0.77 -9.92
N TYR A 134 11.03 0.77 -9.99
CA TYR A 134 10.14 0.42 -8.88
C TYR A 134 9.61 -1.01 -8.96
N PHE A 135 9.32 -1.51 -10.16
CA PHE A 135 8.67 -2.81 -10.37
C PHE A 135 9.62 -3.94 -10.80
N SER A 136 10.72 -3.61 -11.50
CA SER A 136 11.67 -4.58 -12.06
C SER A 136 13.12 -4.05 -12.01
N PRO A 137 13.70 -3.81 -10.82
CA PRO A 137 14.98 -3.09 -10.69
C PRO A 137 16.18 -3.81 -11.33
N TYR A 138 16.09 -5.11 -11.63
CA TYR A 138 17.11 -5.85 -12.39
C TYR A 138 17.21 -5.40 -13.86
N GLU A 139 16.09 -4.98 -14.45
CA GLU A 139 16.00 -4.53 -15.85
C GLU A 139 16.31 -3.03 -15.98
N TYR A 140 16.31 -2.29 -14.87
CA TYR A 140 16.55 -0.86 -14.85
C TYR A 140 18.05 -0.55 -14.89
N THR A 141 18.52 -0.11 -16.06
CA THR A 141 19.95 0.19 -16.32
C THR A 141 20.24 1.69 -16.41
N ALA A 142 19.22 2.54 -16.35
CA ALA A 142 19.38 3.99 -16.58
C ALA A 142 20.09 4.73 -15.44
N ALA A 143 20.00 4.25 -14.19
CA ALA A 143 20.68 4.84 -13.05
C ALA A 143 20.89 3.82 -11.93
N ASN A 144 21.88 4.07 -11.06
CA ASN A 144 22.06 3.34 -9.82
C ASN A 144 20.97 3.75 -8.80
N ASN A 145 20.06 2.85 -8.50
CA ASN A 145 18.98 3.04 -7.52
C ASN A 145 19.18 2.21 -6.24
N TRP A 146 20.39 1.67 -6.00
CA TRP A 146 20.69 0.86 -4.83
C TRP A 146 21.10 1.74 -3.63
N PRO A 147 20.50 1.59 -2.44
CA PRO A 147 20.92 2.33 -1.24
C PRO A 147 22.40 2.10 -0.89
N ASN A 148 22.86 0.86 -1.03
CA ASN A 148 24.24 0.41 -0.93
C ASN A 148 24.98 0.63 -2.25
N TYR A 149 25.06 1.88 -2.71
CA TYR A 149 25.53 2.24 -4.05
C TYR A 149 26.90 1.63 -4.41
N TRP A 150 27.83 1.50 -3.45
CA TRP A 150 29.17 0.91 -3.66
C TRP A 150 29.12 -0.58 -4.05
N GLN A 151 28.02 -1.27 -3.76
CA GLN A 151 27.84 -2.67 -4.14
C GLN A 151 27.13 -2.84 -5.49
N HIS A 152 26.65 -1.76 -6.10
CA HIS A 152 26.01 -1.80 -7.41
C HIS A 152 26.99 -2.30 -8.48
N PRO A 153 26.56 -3.05 -9.52
CA PRO A 153 27.46 -3.58 -10.55
C PRO A 153 28.38 -2.54 -11.22
N THR A 154 27.93 -1.29 -11.36
CA THR A 154 28.75 -0.19 -11.89
C THR A 154 29.88 0.22 -10.95
N GLU A 155 29.62 0.23 -9.63
CA GLU A 155 30.58 0.62 -8.58
C GLU A 155 31.27 -0.57 -7.90
N LYS A 156 31.00 -1.81 -8.35
CA LYS A 156 31.54 -3.05 -7.78
C LYS A 156 33.07 -3.08 -7.76
N HIS A 157 33.71 -2.25 -8.57
CA HIS A 157 35.17 -2.10 -8.62
C HIS A 157 35.73 -1.38 -7.37
N VAL A 158 34.91 -0.57 -6.68
CA VAL A 158 35.27 0.13 -5.43
C VAL A 158 35.34 -0.81 -4.24
N VAL A 159 34.53 -1.87 -4.22
CA VAL A 159 34.51 -2.85 -3.13
C VAL A 159 35.79 -3.68 -3.16
N PRO A 160 36.66 -3.58 -2.12
CA PRO A 160 37.86 -4.39 -2.06
C PRO A 160 37.46 -5.86 -1.98
N ARG A 161 38.15 -6.72 -2.73
CA ARG A 161 37.95 -8.17 -2.72
C ARG A 161 39.11 -8.82 -1.98
N PRO A 162 39.06 -8.90 -0.64
CA PRO A 162 40.17 -9.44 0.12
C PRO A 162 40.38 -10.92 -0.20
N ARG A 163 41.63 -11.35 -0.20
CA ARG A 163 41.98 -12.75 -0.37
C ARG A 163 41.75 -13.48 0.95
N TRP A 164 40.60 -14.14 1.07
CA TRP A 164 40.26 -14.92 2.25
C TRP A 164 40.56 -16.41 2.05
N ARG A 165 40.97 -17.10 3.12
CA ARG A 165 41.11 -18.57 3.17
C ARG A 165 40.65 -19.08 4.53
N ARG A 166 40.12 -20.29 4.57
CA ARG A 166 39.87 -21.02 5.82
C ARG A 166 41.16 -21.68 6.30
N GLU A 167 41.50 -21.48 7.57
CA GLU A 167 42.69 -22.07 8.18
C GLU A 167 42.27 -23.31 9.00
N PRO A 168 42.61 -24.54 8.56
CA PRO A 168 42.18 -25.78 9.23
C PRO A 168 42.68 -25.87 10.68
N GLU A 169 43.89 -25.39 10.92
CA GLU A 169 44.54 -25.38 12.24
C GLU A 169 43.80 -24.52 13.27
N LEU A 170 42.98 -23.59 12.82
CA LEU A 170 42.13 -22.74 13.66
C LEU A 170 40.69 -23.26 13.73
N GLY A 171 40.45 -24.55 13.44
CA GLY A 171 39.11 -25.12 13.38
C GLY A 171 38.31 -24.65 12.16
N GLY A 172 38.98 -24.25 11.07
CA GLY A 172 38.33 -23.84 9.82
C GLY A 172 37.87 -22.38 9.76
N ILE A 173 38.38 -21.51 10.64
CA ILE A 173 38.06 -20.07 10.64
C ILE A 173 38.55 -19.41 9.33
N THR A 174 37.70 -18.58 8.72
CA THR A 174 38.04 -17.76 7.55
C THR A 174 38.87 -16.54 7.98
N ARG A 175 40.07 -16.36 7.42
CA ARG A 175 40.93 -15.18 7.63
C ARG A 175 41.29 -14.51 6.31
N VAL A 176 41.45 -13.20 6.34
CA VAL A 176 42.00 -12.39 5.24
C VAL A 176 43.53 -12.48 5.27
N ARG A 177 44.15 -12.64 4.10
CA ARG A 177 45.60 -12.81 3.93
C ARG A 177 46.34 -11.54 3.52
N ASP A 178 45.61 -10.51 3.14
CA ASP A 178 46.20 -9.26 2.67
C ASP A 178 46.89 -8.54 3.84
N ALA A 179 48.07 -7.97 3.57
CA ALA A 179 48.82 -7.23 4.59
C ALA A 179 48.07 -5.96 5.00
N VAL A 180 48.09 -5.64 6.30
CA VAL A 180 47.47 -4.43 6.83
C VAL A 180 48.38 -3.24 6.52
N ALA A 181 47.82 -2.18 5.93
CA ALA A 181 48.56 -0.95 5.68
C ALA A 181 49.01 -0.31 7.00
N THR A 182 50.27 0.14 7.07
CA THR A 182 50.80 0.84 8.24
C THR A 182 50.15 2.23 8.34
N PRO A 183 49.45 2.56 9.43
CA PRO A 183 48.90 3.90 9.62
C PRO A 183 50.05 4.90 9.80
N VAL A 184 49.87 6.12 9.28
CA VAL A 184 50.81 7.23 9.54
C VAL A 184 50.68 7.63 11.01
N ALA A 185 51.77 7.58 11.76
CA ALA A 185 51.77 7.78 13.20
C ALA A 185 52.00 9.25 13.63
N ASP A 186 52.68 10.05 12.81
CA ASP A 186 53.09 11.42 13.13
C ASP A 186 52.92 12.36 11.90
N PHE A 187 52.71 13.67 12.14
CA PHE A 187 52.53 14.72 11.12
C PHE A 187 53.85 15.37 10.68
#